data_AF-A0AAN4TQJ6-F1
#
_entry.id   AF-A0AAN4TQJ6-F1
#
_cell.length_a   1.000
_cell.length_b   1.000
_cell.length_c   1.000
_cell.angle_alpha   90.00
_cell.angle_beta   90.00
_cell.angle_gamma   90.00
#
_symmetry.space_group_name_H-M   'P 1'
#
loop_
_entity.id
_entity.type
_entity.pdbx_description
1 polymer ?
#
loop_
_entity_poly.entity_id
_entity_poly.type
_entity_poly.pdbx_seq_one_letter_code
_entity_poly.pdbx_strand_id
1 'polypeptide(L)'
;MIDILTTRFQPSLDDKHLREAITVRPEPVLGLENLNRYVAAERLSETLKKVFIPTAFTLDLIQEMLGRAQSFSVDNFSTEQQYLSCLYNPPAREVFPICFTGLAGVGKSATITALRKVLPSPQALKIDRIRATNPT
;
A
#
# COMPACT_ATOMS: atom_id res chain seq x y z
N MET A 1 -14.07 -13.78 12.50
CA MET A 1 -14.21 -12.33 12.76
C MET A 1 -12.90 -11.76 13.31
N ILE A 2 -12.29 -12.38 14.34
CA ILE A 2 -10.87 -12.18 14.75
C ILE A 2 -9.89 -12.36 13.58
N ASP A 3 -10.15 -13.34 12.71
CA ASP A 3 -9.26 -13.74 11.62
C ASP A 3 -8.83 -12.57 10.72
N ILE A 4 -9.75 -11.67 10.34
CA ILE A 4 -9.45 -10.51 9.48
C ILE A 4 -8.47 -9.55 10.16
N LEU A 5 -8.62 -9.29 11.45
CA LEU A 5 -7.77 -8.34 12.17
C LEU A 5 -6.34 -8.86 12.31
N THR A 6 -6.17 -10.17 12.46
CA THR A 6 -4.87 -10.83 12.63
C THR A 6 -4.20 -11.20 11.31
N THR A 7 -4.97 -11.45 10.24
CA THR A 7 -4.46 -11.87 8.92
C THR A 7 -4.41 -10.75 7.89
N ARG A 8 -4.78 -9.51 8.25
CA ARG A 8 -4.83 -8.36 7.34
C ARG A 8 -3.57 -8.15 6.50
N PHE A 9 -2.40 -8.43 7.07
CA PHE A 9 -1.09 -8.28 6.44
C PHE A 9 -0.51 -9.61 5.94
N GLN A 10 -1.32 -10.67 5.89
CA GLN A 10 -0.90 -11.99 5.42
C GLN A 10 -1.34 -12.23 3.96
N PRO A 11 -0.52 -12.96 3.18
CA PRO A 11 0.84 -13.38 3.50
C PRO A 11 1.81 -12.19 3.50
N SER A 12 2.86 -12.25 4.32
CA SER A 12 3.96 -11.29 4.22
C SER A 12 4.67 -11.47 2.88
N LEU A 13 4.87 -10.37 2.15
CA LEU A 13 5.61 -10.41 0.89
C LEU A 13 7.11 -10.46 1.20
N ASP A 14 7.79 -11.53 0.78
CA ASP A 14 9.25 -11.52 0.70
C ASP A 14 9.75 -10.57 -0.40
N ASP A 15 11.06 -10.31 -0.47
CA ASP A 15 11.63 -9.37 -1.45
C ASP A 15 11.24 -9.71 -2.90
N LYS A 16 11.23 -10.99 -3.25
CA LYS A 16 10.94 -11.46 -4.60
C LYS A 16 9.48 -11.17 -4.95
N HIS A 17 8.54 -11.60 -4.11
CA HIS A 17 7.12 -11.39 -4.33
C HIS A 17 6.75 -9.91 -4.26
N LEU A 18 7.40 -9.14 -3.37
CA LEU A 18 7.22 -7.69 -3.29
C LEU A 18 7.65 -7.02 -4.59
N ARG A 19 8.85 -7.34 -5.09
CA ARG A 19 9.39 -6.82 -6.35
C ARG A 19 8.46 -7.12 -7.51
N GLU A 20 8.00 -8.37 -7.62
CA GLU A 20 7.06 -8.79 -8.66
C GLU A 20 5.74 -7.99 -8.56
N ALA A 21 5.18 -7.84 -7.36
CA ALA A 21 3.91 -7.15 -7.13
C ALA A 21 3.94 -5.66 -7.49
N ILE A 22 5.07 -4.98 -7.22
CA ILE A 22 5.17 -3.53 -7.47
C ILE A 22 5.71 -3.18 -8.85
N THR A 23 6.38 -4.10 -9.53
CA THR A 23 6.90 -3.88 -10.89
C THR A 23 5.75 -3.60 -11.87
N VAL A 24 5.86 -2.55 -12.67
CA VAL A 24 4.90 -2.25 -13.73
C VAL A 24 5.57 -2.42 -15.07
N ARG A 25 5.12 -3.43 -15.82
CA ARG A 25 5.46 -3.66 -17.22
C ARG A 25 4.18 -3.45 -18.03
N PRO A 26 4.01 -2.31 -18.72
CA PRO A 26 2.84 -2.06 -19.53
C PRO A 26 2.82 -3.02 -20.72
N GLU A 27 1.62 -3.26 -21.26
CA GLU A 27 1.46 -4.03 -22.48
C GLU A 27 2.26 -3.43 -23.65
N PRO A 28 2.83 -4.26 -24.53
CA PRO A 28 3.51 -3.79 -25.73
C PRO A 28 2.63 -2.86 -26.56
N VAL A 29 3.22 -1.76 -27.05
CA VAL A 29 2.50 -0.83 -27.92
C VAL A 29 2.45 -1.41 -29.33
N LEU A 30 1.24 -1.75 -29.80
CA LEU A 30 1.01 -2.31 -31.13
C LEU A 30 0.50 -1.26 -32.12
N GLY A 31 0.72 -1.50 -33.42
CA GLY A 31 0.15 -0.72 -34.50
C GLY A 31 0.72 0.70 -34.64
N LEU A 32 1.96 0.92 -34.19
CA LEU A 32 2.63 2.23 -34.28
C LEU A 32 2.88 2.64 -35.74
N GLU A 33 3.09 1.67 -36.62
CA GLU A 33 3.30 1.86 -38.06
C GLU A 33 2.08 2.42 -38.79
N ASN A 34 0.88 2.26 -38.22
CA ASN A 34 -0.38 2.74 -38.79
C ASN A 34 -0.74 4.16 -38.33
N LEU A 35 0.08 4.76 -37.46
CA LEU A 35 -0.15 6.09 -36.89
C LEU A 35 0.77 7.12 -37.53
N ASN A 36 0.34 8.38 -37.51
CA ASN A 36 1.24 9.49 -37.79
C ASN A 36 2.42 9.46 -36.80
N ARG A 37 3.63 9.78 -37.29
CA ARG A 37 4.89 9.77 -36.51
C ARG A 37 4.78 10.45 -35.15
N TYR A 38 4.15 11.62 -35.06
CA TYR A 38 4.04 12.36 -33.80
C TYR A 38 3.15 11.63 -32.79
N VAL A 39 2.01 11.10 -33.25
CA VAL A 39 1.07 10.32 -32.43
C VAL A 39 1.69 8.99 -31.99
N ALA A 40 2.42 8.32 -32.89
CA ALA A 40 3.15 7.11 -32.57
C ALA A 40 4.20 7.34 -31.47
N ALA A 41 4.97 8.42 -31.59
CA ALA A 41 5.99 8.80 -30.62
C ALA A 41 5.38 9.14 -29.25
N GLU A 42 4.29 9.92 -29.22
CA GLU A 42 3.59 10.25 -27.98
C GLU A 42 3.03 9.00 -27.31
N ARG A 43 2.35 8.12 -28.06
CA ARG A 43 1.79 6.87 -27.52
C ARG A 43 2.86 5.97 -26.92
N LEU A 44 4.01 5.86 -27.58
CA LEU A 44 5.16 5.12 -27.07
C LEU A 44 5.72 5.78 -25.80
N SER A 45 5.91 7.11 -25.81
CA SER A 45 6.41 7.86 -24.65
C SER A 45 5.50 7.69 -23.43
N GLU A 46 4.19 7.86 -23.59
CA GLU A 46 3.21 7.69 -22.52
C GLU A 46 3.16 6.26 -21.99
N THR A 47 3.41 5.27 -22.85
CA THR A 47 3.51 3.88 -22.41
C THR A 47 4.78 3.63 -21.61
N LEU A 48 5.92 4.12 -22.08
CA LEU A 48 7.21 3.99 -21.38
C LEU A 48 7.19 4.68 -20.01
N LYS A 49 6.50 5.82 -19.87
CA LYS A 49 6.32 6.51 -18.58
C LYS A 49 5.57 5.68 -17.54
N LYS A 50 4.81 4.66 -17.94
CA LYS A 50 4.13 3.73 -17.03
C LYS A 50 5.06 2.66 -16.46
N VAL A 51 6.24 2.46 -17.07
CA VAL A 51 7.21 1.47 -16.60
C VAL A 51 7.69 1.86 -15.20
N PHE A 52 7.64 0.91 -14.29
CA PHE A 52 8.19 1.09 -12.95
C PHE A 52 8.99 -0.16 -12.58
N ILE A 53 10.30 0.01 -12.41
CA ILE A 53 11.21 -1.03 -11.97
C ILE A 53 11.72 -0.65 -10.57
N PRO A 54 11.39 -1.43 -9.52
CA PRO A 54 11.76 -1.08 -8.17
C PRO A 54 13.27 -1.17 -7.93
N THR A 55 13.81 -0.13 -7.30
CA THR A 55 15.19 -0.07 -6.80
C THR A 55 15.30 -0.73 -5.43
N ALA A 56 16.52 -0.99 -4.96
CA ALA A 56 16.76 -1.47 -3.58
C ALA A 56 16.09 -0.57 -2.54
N PHE A 57 16.35 0.75 -2.62
CA PHE A 57 15.71 1.74 -1.76
C PHE A 57 14.17 1.67 -1.76
N THR A 58 13.56 1.42 -2.91
CA THR A 58 12.10 1.30 -3.01
C THR A 58 11.60 0.11 -2.20
N LEU A 59 12.29 -1.04 -2.29
CA LEU A 59 11.92 -2.25 -1.58
C LEU A 59 12.12 -2.09 -0.08
N ASP A 60 13.29 -1.60 0.33
CA ASP A 60 13.62 -1.40 1.75
C ASP A 60 12.59 -0.48 2.42
N LEU A 61 12.25 0.64 1.77
CA LEU A 61 11.25 1.56 2.30
C LEU A 61 9.88 0.89 2.41
N ILE A 62 9.43 0.20 1.36
CA ILE A 62 8.10 -0.40 1.37
C ILE A 62 8.01 -1.50 2.44
N GLN A 63 9.05 -2.32 2.60
CA GLN A 63 9.13 -3.32 3.66
C GLN A 63 9.08 -2.68 5.05
N GLU A 64 9.85 -1.62 5.29
CA GLU A 64 9.82 -0.88 6.55
C GLU A 64 8.43 -0.30 6.84
N MET A 65 7.78 0.29 5.85
CA MET A 65 6.43 0.84 6.01
C MET A 65 5.38 -0.25 6.28
N LEU A 66 5.47 -1.39 5.59
CA LEU A 66 4.60 -2.54 5.82
C LEU A 66 4.80 -3.11 7.22
N GLY A 67 6.05 -3.28 7.66
CA GLY A 67 6.38 -3.75 9.00
C GLY A 67 5.82 -2.84 10.08
N ARG A 68 6.01 -1.52 9.97
CA ARG A 68 5.44 -0.53 10.90
C ARG A 68 3.91 -0.59 10.97
N ALA A 69 3.25 -0.71 9.82
CA ALA A 69 1.79 -0.79 9.74
C ALA A 69 1.27 -2.11 10.33
N GLN A 70 1.97 -3.22 10.09
CA GLN A 70 1.65 -4.53 10.65
C GLN A 70 1.81 -4.54 12.17
N SER A 71 2.96 -4.08 12.70
CA SER A 71 3.20 -4.00 14.14
C SER A 71 2.12 -3.15 14.82
N PHE A 72 1.80 -1.98 14.26
CA PHE A 72 0.72 -1.15 14.80
C PHE A 72 -0.63 -1.88 14.83
N SER A 73 -0.97 -2.60 13.76
CA SER A 73 -2.21 -3.36 13.69
C SER A 73 -2.27 -4.48 14.73
N VAL A 74 -1.17 -5.22 14.93
CA VAL A 74 -1.08 -6.31 15.91
C VAL A 74 -1.20 -5.76 17.33
N ASP A 75 -0.49 -4.67 17.64
CA ASP A 75 -0.44 -4.11 18.99
C ASP A 75 -1.77 -3.47 19.43
N ASN A 76 -2.57 -2.96 18.48
CA ASN A 76 -3.75 -2.14 18.78
C ASN A 76 -5.07 -2.82 18.43
N PHE A 77 -5.09 -3.80 17.51
CA PHE A 77 -6.32 -4.34 16.94
C PHE A 77 -6.42 -5.87 17.05
N SER A 78 -5.77 -6.50 18.03
CA SER A 78 -5.76 -7.96 18.16
C SER A 78 -7.15 -8.56 18.48
N THR A 79 -8.08 -7.75 19.01
CA THR A 79 -9.48 -8.13 19.23
C THR A 79 -10.45 -7.05 18.74
N GLU A 80 -11.71 -7.42 18.51
CA GLU A 80 -12.77 -6.46 18.17
C GLU A 80 -12.97 -5.40 19.25
N GLN A 81 -12.85 -5.77 20.52
CA GLN A 81 -12.96 -4.82 21.63
C GLN A 81 -11.82 -3.81 21.62
N GLN A 82 -10.59 -4.24 21.32
CA GLN A 82 -9.45 -3.33 21.18
C GLN A 82 -9.60 -2.42 19.97
N TYR A 83 -10.04 -2.96 18.83
CA TYR A 83 -10.35 -2.17 17.64
C TYR A 83 -11.42 -1.09 17.93
N LEU A 84 -12.53 -1.46 18.58
CA LEU A 84 -13.57 -0.52 19.00
C LEU A 84 -13.04 0.50 20.00
N SER A 85 -12.26 0.06 20.98
CA SER A 85 -11.64 0.94 21.97
C SER A 85 -10.77 2.00 21.29
N CYS A 86 -9.91 1.62 20.35
CA CYS A 86 -9.09 2.56 19.58
C CYS A 86 -9.90 3.43 18.62
N LEU A 87 -11.06 2.97 18.14
CA LEU A 87 -11.93 3.78 17.28
C LEU A 87 -12.57 4.94 18.07
N TYR A 88 -13.00 4.67 19.31
CA TYR A 88 -13.63 5.68 20.17
C TYR A 88 -12.62 6.47 21.02
N ASN A 89 -11.49 5.85 21.35
CA ASN A 89 -10.39 6.42 22.13
C ASN A 89 -9.08 6.20 21.35
N PRO A 90 -8.84 6.96 20.26
CA PRO A 90 -7.64 6.80 19.47
C PRO A 90 -6.39 7.02 20.35
N PRO A 91 -5.35 6.16 20.20
CA PRO A 91 -4.14 6.30 20.99
C PRO A 91 -3.51 7.67 20.72
N ALA A 92 -3.06 8.35 21.78
CA ALA A 92 -2.31 9.61 21.68
C ALA A 92 -0.91 9.32 21.14
N ARG A 93 -0.83 9.01 19.84
CA ARG A 93 0.43 8.75 19.14
C ARG A 93 0.71 9.93 18.22
N GLU A 94 1.76 10.67 18.54
CA GLU A 94 2.30 11.66 17.62
C GLU A 94 2.89 10.92 16.40
N VAL A 95 2.26 11.09 15.23
CA VAL A 95 2.77 10.53 13.98
C VAL A 95 3.37 11.67 13.18
N PHE A 96 4.70 11.68 13.08
CA PHE A 96 5.38 12.65 12.24
C PHE A 96 5.23 12.26 10.76
N PRO A 97 4.85 13.21 9.88
CA PRO A 97 4.75 12.94 8.46
C PRO A 97 6.14 12.60 7.89
N ILE A 98 6.18 11.62 6.99
CA ILE A 98 7.40 11.25 6.27
C ILE A 98 7.46 12.08 4.98
N CYS A 99 8.47 12.94 4.88
CA CYS A 99 8.74 13.69 3.65
C CYS A 99 9.63 12.88 2.71
N PHE A 100 9.13 12.64 1.49
CA PHE A 100 9.88 11.94 0.45
C PHE A 100 10.61 12.96 -0.44
N THR A 101 11.91 13.13 -0.23
CA THR A 101 12.74 14.14 -0.90
C THR A 101 13.68 13.51 -1.93
N GLY A 102 14.24 14.33 -2.82
CA GLY A 102 15.16 13.88 -3.87
C GLY A 102 14.94 14.63 -5.19
N LEU A 103 15.82 14.40 -6.16
CA LEU A 103 15.79 15.07 -7.46
C LEU A 103 14.51 14.78 -8.25
N ALA A 104 14.18 15.65 -9.22
CA ALA A 104 13.07 15.39 -10.14
C ALA A 104 13.35 14.10 -10.93
N GLY A 105 12.30 13.28 -11.15
CA GLY A 105 12.42 12.06 -11.95
C GLY A 105 12.95 10.81 -11.23
N VAL A 106 13.41 10.89 -9.97
CA VAL A 106 13.97 9.71 -9.25
C VAL A 106 12.92 8.67 -8.80
N GLY A 107 11.66 8.82 -9.20
CA GLY A 107 10.62 7.84 -8.91
C GLY A 107 9.82 8.06 -7.61
N LYS A 108 9.97 9.19 -6.92
CA LYS A 108 9.27 9.49 -5.65
C LYS A 108 7.77 9.18 -5.66
N SER A 109 7.02 9.76 -6.60
CA SER A 109 5.56 9.53 -6.72
C SER A 109 5.23 8.09 -7.10
N ALA A 110 6.10 7.45 -7.88
CA ALA A 110 5.93 6.05 -8.26
C ALA A 110 6.17 5.11 -7.07
N THR A 111 7.14 5.40 -6.20
CA THR A 111 7.35 4.67 -4.93
C THR A 111 6.13 4.76 -4.01
N ILE A 112 5.50 5.93 -3.87
CA ILE A 112 4.26 6.09 -3.09
C ILE A 112 3.13 5.26 -3.71
N THR A 113 3.01 5.26 -5.04
CA THR A 113 2.02 4.46 -5.76
C THR A 113 2.27 2.96 -5.55
N ALA A 114 3.52 2.52 -5.58
CA ALA A 114 3.92 1.14 -5.31
C ALA A 114 3.59 0.72 -3.86
N LEU A 115 3.89 1.57 -2.87
CA LEU A 115 3.53 1.32 -1.47
C LEU A 115 2.02 1.08 -1.32
N ARG A 116 1.19 1.91 -1.95
CA ARG A 116 -0.27 1.78 -1.90
C ARG A 116 -0.80 0.50 -2.54
N LYS A 117 -0.07 -0.10 -3.49
CA LYS A 117 -0.47 -1.39 -4.12
C LYS A 117 -0.34 -2.57 -3.17
N VAL A 118 0.59 -2.51 -2.22
CA VAL A 118 0.90 -3.63 -1.33
C VAL A 118 0.36 -3.45 0.08
N LEU A 119 -0.10 -2.24 0.42
CA LEU A 119 -0.86 -2.04 1.64
C LEU A 119 -2.19 -2.80 1.56
N PRO A 120 -2.64 -3.42 2.67
CA PRO A 120 -3.93 -4.11 2.70
C PRO A 120 -5.07 -3.18 2.28
N SER A 121 -5.94 -3.67 1.40
CA SER A 121 -7.12 -2.93 0.95
C SER A 121 -8.08 -2.66 2.11
N PRO A 122 -8.97 -1.66 1.98
CA PRO A 122 -10.05 -1.46 2.94
C PRO A 122 -10.88 -2.74 3.10
N GLN A 123 -11.15 -3.13 4.34
CA GLN A 123 -11.96 -4.30 4.67
C GLN A 123 -13.20 -3.89 5.46
N ALA A 124 -14.32 -4.56 5.19
CA ALA A 124 -15.54 -4.37 5.96
C ALA A 124 -15.55 -5.30 7.18
N LEU A 125 -15.65 -4.72 8.36
CA LEU A 125 -15.84 -5.45 9.62
C LEU A 125 -17.32 -5.35 10.02
N LYS A 126 -17.97 -6.51 10.15
CA LYS A 126 -19.27 -6.58 10.81
C LYS A 126 -19.01 -6.72 12.30
N ILE A 127 -19.48 -5.78 13.09
CA ILE A 127 -19.29 -5.77 14.54
C ILE A 127 -20.67 -5.97 15.17
N ASP A 128 -20.84 -7.06 15.92
CA ASP A 128 -22.06 -7.28 16.67
C ASP A 128 -22.09 -6.31 17.87
N ARG A 129 -23.13 -5.49 17.96
CA ARG A 129 -23.25 -4.46 19.00
C ARG A 129 -23.06 -5.09 20.39
N ILE A 130 -22.07 -4.62 21.14
CA ILE A 130 -21.90 -4.95 22.55
C ILE A 130 -23.16 -4.49 23.28
N ARG A 131 -23.92 -5.42 23.87
CA ARG A 131 -25.01 -5.08 24.79
C ARG A 131 -24.38 -4.32 25.95
N ALA A 132 -24.78 -3.06 26.13
CA ALA A 132 -24.45 -2.31 27.33
C ALA A 132 -25.04 -3.07 28.53
N THR A 133 -24.20 -3.76 29.29
CA THR A 133 -24.56 -4.20 30.63
C THR A 133 -24.51 -2.96 31.51
N ASN A 134 -25.69 -2.42 31.85
CA ASN A 134 -25.82 -1.35 32.83
C ASN A 134 -25.16 -1.80 34.15
N PRO A 135 -24.32 -0.97 34.78
CA PRO A 135 -23.84 -1.24 36.12
C PRO A 135 -25.04 -1.13 37.09
N THR A 136 -25.28 -2.21 37.84
CA THR A 136 -26.16 -2.23 39.03
C THR A 136 -25.53 -1.52 40.20
#